data_AF-A0ABD2JRF9-F1
#
_entry.id   AF-A0ABD2JRF9-F1
#
_cell.length_a   1.000
_cell.length_b   1.000
_cell.length_c   1.000
_cell.angle_alpha   90.00
_cell.angle_beta   90.00
_cell.angle_gamma   90.00
#
_symmetry.space_group_name_H-M   'P 1'
#
loop_
_entity.id
_entity.type
_entity.pdbx_description
1 polymer ?
#
loop_
_entity_poly.entity_id
_entity_poly.type
_entity_poly.pdbx_seq_one_letter_code
_entity_poly.pdbx_strand_id
1 'polypeptide(L)'
;MQTVVSTEKNEPTEEEEGHGLLNHSQNRRESIRPILLKYVSLLVLVLQNACHVLVTRYAMTRVAILFNELVKLCVSLILFFISTNDLCKFFKILYHHFGPNCLDTLKVGVPAVIYLVQNLLIFLAIENLETGTYMVTYQLKILTTAFFAVLILKRKLSITQWVALFILVAGVALVQYCTRENACEFSLLTPDDPFPTTATVSTPQNESTKSVGPSPIVPSNTQKKMQNPVLGLVYVLIACFLSGFAGIYFEKILKGSEVSIWLRNIQLSSLSIPFGILFIAVKEGSDVLEKGVLHGFDSVVWISVLLQAIGGLVVAVVIKYADNILKAFATSVSIVVATVASILLLGTEPKLMFFLGATFVIIAVVFYGVFPYREKEGIAREKGGKRNSEEMQVIVSSGGAPEKQRKGRTTQ
;
A
#
# COMPACT_ATOMS: atom_id res chain seq x y z
N MET A 1 50.75 -51.13 37.67
CA MET A 1 49.31 -51.27 37.96
C MET A 1 48.69 -49.90 37.73
N GLN A 2 47.71 -49.80 36.81
CA GLN A 2 47.22 -48.57 36.20
C GLN A 2 46.53 -47.62 37.21
N THR A 3 46.83 -46.33 37.11
CA THR A 3 46.08 -45.26 37.78
C THR A 3 44.97 -44.79 36.83
N VAL A 4 43.72 -45.07 37.20
CA VAL A 4 42.51 -44.63 36.48
C VAL A 4 42.28 -43.15 36.78
N VAL A 5 42.31 -42.30 35.75
CA VAL A 5 41.85 -40.91 35.82
C VAL A 5 40.37 -40.90 35.41
N SER A 6 39.48 -40.74 36.39
CA SER A 6 38.06 -40.53 36.16
C SER A 6 37.83 -39.13 35.59
N THR A 7 37.23 -39.05 34.40
CA THR A 7 36.77 -37.80 33.78
C THR A 7 35.40 -37.47 34.38
N GLU A 8 35.38 -36.50 35.29
CA GLU A 8 34.14 -35.93 35.84
C GLU A 8 33.45 -35.12 34.75
N LYS A 9 32.28 -35.60 34.31
CA LYS A 9 31.46 -34.97 33.29
C LYS A 9 30.60 -33.92 34.01
N ASN A 10 30.97 -32.64 33.92
CA ASN A 10 30.15 -31.55 34.46
C ASN A 10 28.77 -31.60 33.79
N GLU A 11 27.75 -32.01 34.55
CA GLU A 11 26.35 -31.79 34.19
C GLU A 11 26.01 -30.32 34.43
N PRO A 12 25.35 -29.63 33.47
CA PRO A 12 24.94 -28.25 33.66
C PRO A 12 23.91 -28.15 34.79
N THR A 13 24.04 -27.14 35.64
CA THR A 13 23.09 -26.87 36.73
C THR A 13 21.71 -26.47 36.17
N GLU A 14 20.62 -26.82 36.86
CA GLU A 14 19.23 -26.55 36.41
C GLU A 14 18.97 -25.06 36.07
N GLU A 15 19.70 -24.14 36.71
CA GLU A 15 19.64 -22.70 36.40
C GLU A 15 20.29 -22.34 35.05
N GLU A 16 21.38 -23.01 34.65
CA GLU A 16 22.02 -22.82 33.35
C GLU A 16 21.17 -23.40 32.20
N GLU A 17 20.48 -24.53 32.41
CA GLU A 17 19.51 -25.08 31.46
C GLU A 17 18.29 -24.16 31.29
N GLY A 18 17.76 -23.61 32.40
CA GLY A 18 16.65 -22.66 32.39
C GLY A 18 16.98 -21.36 31.65
N HIS A 19 18.16 -20.78 31.91
CA HIS A 19 18.65 -19.60 31.19
C HIS A 19 18.90 -19.87 29.70
N GLY A 20 19.42 -21.06 29.37
CA GLY A 20 19.60 -21.52 27.99
C GLY A 20 18.28 -21.65 27.23
N LEU A 21 17.25 -22.21 27.86
CA LEU A 21 15.91 -22.35 27.27
C LEU A 21 15.20 -21.00 27.10
N LEU A 22 15.31 -20.09 28.08
CA LEU A 22 14.76 -18.73 27.97
C LEU A 22 15.44 -17.94 26.85
N ASN A 23 16.78 -17.94 26.80
CA ASN A 23 17.54 -17.31 25.72
C ASN A 23 17.21 -17.92 24.36
N HIS A 24 17.09 -19.25 24.28
CA HIS A 24 16.72 -19.92 23.03
C HIS A 24 15.29 -19.57 22.61
N SER A 25 14.34 -19.46 23.56
CA SER A 25 12.95 -19.06 23.29
C SER A 25 12.82 -17.59 22.86
N GLN A 26 13.63 -16.70 23.44
CA GLN A 26 13.66 -15.27 23.11
C GLN A 26 14.27 -15.05 21.72
N ASN A 27 15.39 -15.72 21.43
CA ASN A 27 16.04 -15.67 20.12
C ASN A 27 15.14 -16.27 19.02
N ARG A 28 14.36 -17.31 19.35
CA ARG A 28 13.34 -17.88 18.45
C ARG A 28 12.17 -16.91 18.22
N ARG A 29 11.69 -16.20 19.26
CA ARG A 29 10.66 -15.14 19.12
C ARG A 29 11.14 -13.98 18.26
N GLU A 30 12.38 -13.53 18.44
CA GLU A 30 12.96 -12.43 17.66
C GLU A 30 13.13 -12.80 16.18
N SER A 31 13.49 -14.05 15.87
CA SER A 31 13.58 -14.57 14.50
C SER A 31 12.21 -14.73 13.81
N ILE A 32 11.17 -15.15 14.54
CA ILE A 32 9.83 -15.41 13.97
C ILE A 32 9.03 -14.11 13.75
N ARG A 33 9.19 -13.10 14.61
CA ARG A 33 8.46 -11.82 14.55
C ARG A 33 8.41 -11.17 13.15
N PRO A 34 9.52 -10.96 12.42
CA PRO A 34 9.48 -10.32 11.10
C PRO A 34 8.74 -11.18 10.06
N ILE A 35 8.86 -12.50 10.14
CA ILE A 35 8.16 -13.45 9.24
C ILE A 35 6.65 -13.39 9.51
N LEU A 36 6.25 -13.40 10.78
CA LEU A 36 4.85 -13.26 11.17
C LEU A 36 4.27 -11.92 10.72
N LEU A 37 4.97 -10.81 10.98
CA LEU A 37 4.54 -9.47 10.57
C LEU A 37 4.37 -9.37 9.05
N LYS A 38 5.26 -10.00 8.27
CA LYS A 38 5.14 -10.08 6.81
C LYS A 38 3.83 -10.76 6.39
N TYR A 39 3.52 -11.96 6.89
CA TYR A 39 2.33 -12.68 6.44
C TYR A 39 1.02 -12.11 6.99
N VAL A 40 1.01 -11.66 8.25
CA VAL A 40 -0.17 -11.00 8.85
C VAL A 40 -0.48 -9.71 8.13
N SER A 41 0.51 -8.87 7.84
CA SER A 41 0.29 -7.62 7.10
C SER A 41 -0.21 -7.86 5.67
N LEU A 42 0.28 -8.89 4.98
CA LEU A 42 -0.22 -9.27 3.66
C LEU A 42 -1.68 -9.75 3.71
N LEU A 43 -2.04 -10.57 4.70
CA LEU A 43 -3.43 -11.03 4.87
C LEU A 43 -4.38 -9.86 5.16
N VAL A 44 -4.00 -8.98 6.09
CA VAL A 44 -4.78 -7.78 6.41
C VAL A 44 -4.91 -6.88 5.18
N LEU A 45 -3.84 -6.75 4.37
CA LEU A 45 -3.89 -5.97 3.13
C LEU A 45 -4.87 -6.57 2.11
N VAL A 46 -4.92 -7.90 1.96
CA VAL A 46 -5.88 -8.57 1.07
C VAL A 46 -7.31 -8.26 1.51
N LEU A 47 -7.62 -8.47 2.79
CA LEU A 47 -8.94 -8.23 3.36
C LEU A 47 -9.35 -6.75 3.24
N GLN A 48 -8.45 -5.84 3.61
CA GLN A 48 -8.69 -4.40 3.55
C GLN A 48 -8.97 -3.93 2.12
N ASN A 49 -8.15 -4.36 1.14
CA ASN A 49 -8.37 -3.99 -0.26
C ASN A 49 -9.69 -4.54 -0.81
N ALA A 50 -10.06 -5.78 -0.45
CA ALA A 50 -11.30 -6.38 -0.90
C ALA A 50 -12.53 -5.63 -0.33
N CYS A 51 -12.51 -5.30 0.96
CA CYS A 51 -13.55 -4.48 1.59
C CYS A 51 -13.60 -3.08 0.98
N HIS A 52 -12.44 -2.48 0.69
CA HIS A 52 -12.36 -1.12 0.13
C HIS A 52 -13.02 -1.04 -1.23
N VAL A 53 -12.80 -2.02 -2.10
CA VAL A 53 -13.46 -2.12 -3.42
C VAL A 53 -14.99 -2.05 -3.30
N LEU A 54 -15.55 -2.78 -2.32
CA LEU A 54 -17.01 -2.84 -2.11
C LEU A 54 -17.53 -1.52 -1.51
N VAL A 55 -16.88 -1.01 -0.47
CA VAL A 55 -17.30 0.20 0.26
C VAL A 55 -17.17 1.45 -0.62
N THR A 56 -16.14 1.53 -1.48
CA THR A 56 -15.92 2.70 -2.35
C THR A 56 -17.06 2.90 -3.35
N ARG A 57 -17.84 1.87 -3.69
CA ARG A 57 -19.05 2.05 -4.53
C ARG A 57 -20.11 2.91 -3.84
N TYR A 58 -20.13 2.92 -2.51
CA TYR A 58 -21.16 3.58 -1.71
C TYR A 58 -20.67 4.88 -1.05
N ALA A 59 -19.36 5.06 -0.86
CA ALA A 59 -18.78 6.25 -0.23
C ALA A 59 -18.06 7.15 -1.24
N MET A 60 -18.69 8.26 -1.64
CA MET A 60 -18.17 9.19 -2.67
C MET A 60 -18.03 10.62 -2.16
N THR A 61 -17.01 10.87 -1.32
CA THR A 61 -16.69 12.24 -0.87
C THR A 61 -15.18 12.48 -0.95
N ARG A 62 -14.74 13.51 -1.68
CA ARG A 62 -13.29 13.80 -1.81
C ARG A 62 -12.71 14.37 -0.51
N VAL A 63 -13.54 15.05 0.29
CA VAL A 63 -13.19 15.48 1.65
C VAL A 63 -12.82 14.28 2.56
N ALA A 64 -13.34 13.08 2.29
CA ALA A 64 -12.97 11.87 3.04
C ALA A 64 -11.48 11.53 2.93
N ILE A 65 -10.81 11.95 1.85
CA ILE A 65 -9.36 11.78 1.65
C ILE A 65 -8.59 12.54 2.74
N LEU A 66 -9.02 13.74 3.09
CA LEU A 66 -8.39 14.53 4.16
C LEU A 66 -8.56 13.84 5.52
N PHE A 67 -9.77 13.36 5.83
CA PHE A 67 -10.01 12.63 7.07
C PHE A 67 -9.23 11.32 7.16
N ASN A 68 -9.00 10.63 6.03
CA ASN A 68 -8.11 9.47 5.99
C ASN A 68 -6.68 9.84 6.41
N GLU A 69 -6.10 10.91 5.88
CA GLU A 69 -4.77 11.38 6.31
C GLU A 69 -4.74 11.78 7.79
N LEU A 70 -5.81 12.41 8.29
CA LEU A 70 -5.92 12.79 9.69
C LEU A 70 -5.97 11.58 10.62
N VAL A 71 -6.81 10.59 10.31
CA VAL A 71 -6.89 9.33 11.07
C VAL A 71 -5.55 8.59 11.04
N LYS A 72 -4.90 8.51 9.87
CA LYS A 72 -3.56 7.91 9.76
C LYS A 72 -2.53 8.63 10.62
N LEU A 73 -2.55 9.96 10.67
CA LEU A 73 -1.67 10.73 11.53
C LEU A 73 -1.92 10.42 13.00
N CYS A 74 -3.18 10.45 13.45
CA CYS A 74 -3.56 10.15 14.84
C CYS A 74 -3.11 8.74 15.25
N VAL A 75 -3.42 7.73 14.45
CA VAL A 75 -3.04 6.34 14.73
C VAL A 75 -1.51 6.19 14.70
N SER A 76 -0.82 6.83 13.76
CA SER A 76 0.65 6.77 13.69
C SER A 76 1.32 7.43 14.89
N LEU A 77 0.77 8.55 15.39
CA LEU A 77 1.25 9.19 16.62
C LEU A 77 1.07 8.28 17.84
N ILE A 78 -0.11 7.64 17.97
CA ILE A 78 -0.38 6.68 19.05
C ILE A 78 0.58 5.49 18.98
N LEU A 79 0.76 4.88 17.80
CA LEU A 79 1.66 3.74 17.62
C LEU A 79 3.14 4.12 17.83
N PHE A 80 3.53 5.33 17.43
CA PHE A 80 4.87 5.84 17.69
C PHE A 80 5.09 6.07 19.19
N PHE A 81 4.11 6.65 19.89
CA PHE A 81 4.16 6.84 21.33
C PHE A 81 4.30 5.50 22.09
N ILE A 82 3.47 4.51 21.75
CA ILE A 82 3.55 3.14 22.29
C ILE A 82 4.92 2.51 22.00
N SER A 83 5.52 2.78 20.84
CA SER A 83 6.84 2.25 20.50
C SER A 83 7.97 2.87 21.34
N THR A 84 7.84 4.15 21.71
CA THR A 84 8.86 4.86 22.51
C THR A 84 8.75 4.62 24.01
N ASN A 85 7.55 4.29 24.53
CA ASN A 85 7.24 4.09 25.96
C ASN A 85 7.66 5.24 26.90
N ASP A 86 8.00 6.42 26.38
CA ASP A 86 8.54 7.57 27.12
C ASP A 86 8.21 8.88 26.39
N LEU A 87 7.52 9.81 27.06
CA LEU A 87 7.08 11.09 26.51
C LEU A 87 8.24 12.02 26.13
N CYS A 88 9.29 12.07 26.95
CA CYS A 88 10.45 12.93 26.68
C CYS A 88 11.21 12.44 25.44
N LYS A 89 11.38 11.12 25.30
CA LYS A 89 11.98 10.54 24.09
C LYS A 89 11.11 10.77 22.86
N PHE A 90 9.79 10.60 22.99
CA PHE A 90 8.83 10.87 21.92
C PHE A 90 8.99 12.29 21.36
N PHE A 91 8.91 13.31 22.21
CA PHE A 91 9.02 14.71 21.76
C PHE A 91 10.42 15.05 21.27
N LYS A 92 11.48 14.51 21.89
CA LYS A 92 12.86 14.72 21.45
C LYS A 92 13.09 14.19 20.04
N ILE A 93 12.62 12.98 19.74
CA ILE A 93 12.77 12.37 18.41
C ILE A 93 11.91 13.14 17.39
N LEU A 94 10.68 13.52 17.76
CA LEU A 94 9.80 14.27 16.88
C LEU A 94 10.41 15.65 16.53
N TYR A 95 10.86 16.40 17.54
CA TYR A 95 11.52 17.69 17.33
C TYR A 95 12.79 17.56 16.49
N HIS A 96 13.62 16.53 16.75
CA HIS A 96 14.85 16.32 15.98
C HIS A 96 14.58 16.03 14.49
N HIS A 97 13.53 15.27 14.17
CA HIS A 97 13.19 14.97 12.78
C HIS A 97 12.47 16.10 12.04
N PHE A 98 11.61 16.87 12.73
CA PHE A 98 10.88 17.98 12.11
C PHE A 98 11.65 19.30 12.09
N GLY A 99 12.57 19.51 13.05
CA GLY A 99 13.41 20.70 13.11
C GLY A 99 14.72 20.51 12.32
N PRO A 100 15.82 20.09 12.98
CA PRO A 100 17.16 20.06 12.38
C PRO A 100 17.28 19.11 11.17
N ASN A 101 16.57 17.99 11.15
CA ASN A 101 16.56 17.06 10.00
C ASN A 101 15.38 17.28 9.04
N CYS A 102 14.89 18.52 8.91
CA CYS A 102 13.79 18.85 8.02
C CYS A 102 14.02 18.39 6.57
N LEU A 103 15.28 18.37 6.09
CA LEU A 103 15.59 17.88 4.74
C LEU A 103 15.21 16.40 4.53
N ASP A 104 15.41 15.55 5.54
CA ASP A 104 15.01 14.14 5.45
C ASP A 104 13.49 13.96 5.56
N THR A 105 12.83 14.84 6.30
CA THR A 105 11.36 14.93 6.32
C THR A 105 10.84 15.41 4.96
N LEU A 106 11.48 16.39 4.33
CA LEU A 106 11.11 16.94 3.02
C LEU A 106 11.29 15.91 1.89
N LYS A 107 12.31 15.04 1.99
CA LYS A 107 12.43 13.87 1.07
C LYS A 107 11.20 12.98 1.14
N VAL A 108 10.64 12.74 2.33
CA VAL A 108 9.36 12.01 2.51
C VAL A 108 8.16 12.81 1.98
N GLY A 109 8.30 14.12 1.81
CA GLY A 109 7.30 14.99 1.18
C GLY A 109 7.05 14.67 -0.29
N VAL A 110 8.05 14.20 -1.04
CA VAL A 110 7.89 13.82 -2.44
C VAL A 110 6.82 12.74 -2.62
N PRO A 111 6.91 11.55 -1.97
CA PRO A 111 5.87 10.54 -2.08
C PRO A 111 4.54 11.00 -1.45
N ALA A 112 4.55 11.83 -0.40
CA ALA A 112 3.33 12.38 0.22
C ALA A 112 2.45 13.14 -0.80
N VAL A 113 3.05 14.12 -1.49
CA VAL A 113 2.35 14.92 -2.51
C VAL A 113 1.87 14.04 -3.66
N ILE A 114 2.72 13.11 -4.11
CA ILE A 114 2.38 12.23 -5.22
C ILE A 114 1.22 11.30 -4.84
N TYR A 115 1.19 10.74 -3.63
CA TYR A 115 0.08 9.92 -3.17
C TYR A 115 -1.22 10.72 -3.05
N LEU A 116 -1.16 11.99 -2.62
CA LEU A 116 -2.33 12.86 -2.59
C LEU A 116 -2.89 13.08 -4.00
N VAL A 117 -2.04 13.49 -4.95
CA VAL A 117 -2.44 13.71 -6.34
C VAL A 117 -2.96 12.42 -6.98
N GLN A 118 -2.30 11.30 -6.71
CA GLN A 118 -2.72 9.98 -7.17
C GLN A 118 -4.11 9.60 -6.65
N ASN A 119 -4.36 9.78 -5.34
CA ASN A 119 -5.66 9.50 -4.74
C ASN A 119 -6.75 10.35 -5.37
N LEU A 120 -6.48 11.62 -5.63
CA LEU A 120 -7.41 12.50 -6.34
C LEU A 120 -7.71 12.00 -7.76
N LEU A 121 -6.67 11.68 -8.55
CA LEU A 121 -6.86 11.21 -9.92
C LEU A 121 -7.69 9.94 -9.98
N ILE A 122 -7.56 9.07 -8.98
CA ILE A 122 -8.40 7.89 -8.81
C ILE A 122 -9.87 8.27 -8.60
N PHE A 123 -10.17 9.23 -7.73
CA PHE A 123 -11.55 9.71 -7.55
C PHE A 123 -12.11 10.30 -8.86
N LEU A 124 -11.33 11.14 -9.55
CA LEU A 124 -11.73 11.70 -10.84
C LEU A 124 -11.91 10.62 -11.92
N ALA A 125 -11.13 9.54 -11.87
CA ALA A 125 -11.31 8.40 -12.75
C ALA A 125 -12.61 7.64 -12.46
N ILE A 126 -12.95 7.38 -11.19
CA ILE A 126 -14.18 6.67 -10.79
C ILE A 126 -15.43 7.47 -11.18
N GLU A 127 -15.36 8.80 -11.21
CA GLU A 127 -16.45 9.64 -11.72
C GLU A 127 -16.67 9.53 -13.24
N ASN A 128 -15.65 9.09 -13.99
CA ASN A 128 -15.64 9.08 -15.46
C ASN A 128 -15.57 7.67 -16.07
N LEU A 129 -15.25 6.64 -15.27
CA LEU A 129 -15.18 5.23 -15.68
C LEU A 129 -16.05 4.36 -14.79
N GLU A 130 -16.56 3.29 -15.38
CA GLU A 130 -17.14 2.18 -14.65
C GLU A 130 -16.12 1.54 -13.68
N THR A 131 -16.56 1.20 -12.46
CA THR A 131 -15.71 0.69 -11.38
C THR A 131 -14.91 -0.55 -11.76
N GLY A 132 -15.50 -1.48 -12.50
CA GLY A 132 -14.81 -2.72 -12.94
C GLY A 132 -13.63 -2.43 -13.87
N THR A 133 -13.86 -1.53 -14.84
CA THR A 133 -12.84 -1.07 -15.79
C THR A 133 -11.71 -0.33 -15.07
N TYR A 134 -12.04 0.58 -14.15
CA TYR A 134 -11.05 1.28 -13.32
C TYR A 134 -10.17 0.28 -12.54
N MET A 135 -10.78 -0.67 -11.83
CA MET A 135 -10.07 -1.61 -10.96
C MET A 135 -9.03 -2.44 -11.70
N VAL A 136 -9.40 -2.98 -12.87
CA VAL A 136 -8.48 -3.79 -13.67
C VAL A 136 -7.38 -2.93 -14.28
N THR A 137 -7.73 -1.75 -14.80
CA THR A 137 -6.78 -0.85 -15.46
C THR A 137 -5.76 -0.29 -14.51
N TYR A 138 -6.17 -0.02 -13.27
CA TYR A 138 -5.29 0.47 -12.23
C TYR A 138 -4.17 -0.53 -11.85
N GLN A 139 -4.30 -1.80 -12.25
CA GLN A 139 -3.24 -2.79 -12.10
C GLN A 139 -2.04 -2.56 -13.02
N LEU A 140 -2.15 -1.68 -14.02
CA LEU A 140 -1.01 -1.17 -14.80
C LEU A 140 0.05 -0.52 -13.89
N LYS A 141 -0.30 -0.11 -12.66
CA LYS A 141 0.67 0.33 -11.66
C LYS A 141 1.78 -0.70 -11.39
N ILE A 142 1.53 -1.99 -11.62
CA ILE A 142 2.53 -3.05 -11.44
C ILE A 142 3.65 -2.91 -12.47
N LEU A 143 3.30 -2.58 -13.72
CA LEU A 143 4.25 -2.31 -14.79
C LEU A 143 5.10 -1.08 -14.47
N THR A 144 4.47 0.02 -14.05
CA THR A 144 5.21 1.25 -13.70
C THR A 144 6.07 1.05 -12.45
N THR A 145 5.59 0.29 -11.46
CA THR A 145 6.36 -0.11 -10.27
C THR A 145 7.59 -0.93 -10.66
N ALA A 146 7.45 -1.90 -11.56
CA ALA A 146 8.57 -2.71 -12.04
C ALA A 146 9.61 -1.85 -12.79
N PHE A 147 9.15 -0.95 -13.67
CA PHE A 147 10.00 0.00 -14.38
C PHE A 147 10.80 0.87 -13.40
N PHE A 148 10.15 1.49 -12.42
CA PHE A 148 10.84 2.31 -11.42
C PHE A 148 11.71 1.48 -10.46
N ALA A 149 11.35 0.22 -10.17
CA ALA A 149 12.21 -0.67 -9.38
C ALA A 149 13.55 -0.95 -10.07
N VAL A 150 13.54 -1.09 -11.40
CA VAL A 150 14.77 -1.22 -12.19
C VAL A 150 15.55 0.10 -12.19
N LEU A 151 14.89 1.24 -12.39
CA LEU A 151 15.59 2.53 -12.46
C LEU A 151 16.15 3.01 -11.10
N ILE A 152 15.33 2.98 -10.05
CA ILE A 152 15.62 3.62 -8.75
C ILE A 152 16.33 2.68 -7.77
N LEU A 153 15.91 1.41 -7.72
CA LEU A 153 16.51 0.37 -6.87
C LEU A 153 17.54 -0.49 -7.60
N LYS A 154 17.78 -0.27 -8.91
CA LYS A 154 18.75 -1.03 -9.73
C LYS A 154 18.52 -2.55 -9.70
N ARG A 155 17.26 -2.98 -9.55
CA ARG A 155 16.89 -4.41 -9.60
C ARG A 155 17.00 -4.93 -11.03
N LYS A 156 17.39 -6.20 -11.19
CA LYS A 156 17.40 -6.88 -12.49
C LYS A 156 16.16 -7.75 -12.62
N LEU A 157 15.32 -7.49 -13.62
CA LEU A 157 14.15 -8.32 -13.89
C LEU A 157 14.54 -9.55 -14.71
N SER A 158 14.00 -10.72 -14.34
CA SER A 158 14.14 -11.93 -15.14
C SER A 158 13.29 -11.85 -16.42
N ILE A 159 13.62 -12.67 -17.42
CA ILE A 159 12.79 -12.82 -18.63
C ILE A 159 11.38 -13.27 -18.25
N THR A 160 11.23 -14.14 -17.25
CA THR A 160 9.93 -14.57 -16.74
C THR A 160 9.10 -13.42 -16.18
N GLN A 161 9.73 -12.47 -15.48
CA GLN A 161 9.07 -11.25 -15.00
C GLN A 161 8.67 -10.32 -16.14
N TRP A 162 9.49 -10.19 -17.19
CA TRP A 162 9.11 -9.42 -18.37
C TRP A 162 7.89 -10.03 -19.09
N VAL A 163 7.89 -11.35 -19.29
CA VAL A 163 6.74 -12.08 -19.85
C VAL A 163 5.49 -11.85 -19.00
N ALA A 164 5.61 -11.91 -17.67
CA ALA A 164 4.51 -11.62 -16.77
C ALA A 164 3.92 -10.21 -16.97
N LEU A 165 4.78 -9.19 -17.17
CA LEU A 165 4.33 -7.82 -17.46
C LEU A 165 3.61 -7.71 -18.80
N PHE A 166 4.02 -8.46 -19.83
CA PHE A 166 3.28 -8.52 -21.10
C PHE A 166 1.90 -9.15 -20.93
N ILE A 167 1.79 -10.25 -20.17
CA ILE A 167 0.50 -10.90 -19.86
C ILE A 167 -0.40 -9.93 -19.09
N LEU A 168 0.15 -9.12 -18.17
CA LEU A 168 -0.60 -8.10 -17.44
C LEU A 168 -1.24 -7.09 -18.41
N VAL A 169 -0.45 -6.55 -19.35
CA VAL A 169 -0.93 -5.58 -20.33
C VAL A 169 -2.01 -6.19 -21.23
N ALA A 170 -1.82 -7.44 -21.67
CA ALA A 170 -2.83 -8.16 -22.46
C ALA A 170 -4.14 -8.36 -21.68
N GLY A 171 -4.07 -8.75 -20.40
CA GLY A 171 -5.24 -8.90 -19.54
C GLY A 171 -6.02 -7.59 -19.35
N VAL A 172 -5.31 -6.48 -19.13
CA VAL A 172 -5.93 -5.15 -19.05
C VAL A 172 -6.57 -4.74 -20.38
N ALA A 173 -5.88 -4.94 -21.51
CA ALA A 173 -6.40 -4.64 -22.83
C ALA A 173 -7.68 -5.44 -23.15
N LEU A 174 -7.74 -6.71 -22.75
CA LEU A 174 -8.91 -7.56 -22.94
C LEU A 174 -10.13 -7.02 -22.17
N VAL A 175 -9.97 -6.66 -20.90
CA VAL A 175 -11.08 -6.09 -20.10
C VAL A 175 -11.57 -4.78 -20.72
N GLN A 176 -10.63 -3.94 -21.18
CA GLN A 176 -10.97 -2.65 -21.81
C GLN A 176 -11.72 -2.80 -23.13
N TYR A 177 -11.33 -3.78 -23.94
CA TYR A 177 -11.98 -4.07 -25.21
C TYR A 177 -13.47 -4.43 -25.00
N CYS A 178 -13.77 -5.31 -24.04
CA CYS A 178 -15.14 -5.71 -23.74
C CYS A 178 -16.01 -4.54 -23.24
N THR A 179 -15.48 -3.68 -22.36
CA THR A 179 -16.23 -2.52 -21.87
C THR A 179 -16.64 -1.59 -23.02
N ARG A 180 -15.78 -1.42 -24.04
CA ARG A 180 -16.05 -0.55 -25.19
C ARG A 180 -17.11 -1.10 -26.13
N GLU A 181 -17.14 -2.41 -26.37
CA GLU A 181 -18.20 -3.05 -27.19
C GLU A 181 -19.58 -2.88 -26.55
N ASN A 182 -19.69 -3.07 -25.23
CA ASN A 182 -20.96 -2.90 -24.50
C ASN A 182 -21.52 -1.48 -24.59
N ALA A 183 -20.63 -0.47 -24.56
CA ALA A 183 -21.03 0.93 -24.71
C ALA A 183 -21.53 1.20 -26.13
N CYS A 184 -20.89 0.62 -27.14
CA CYS A 184 -21.25 0.77 -28.55
C CYS A 184 -22.57 0.03 -28.88
N GLU A 185 -22.77 -1.18 -28.36
CA GLU A 185 -23.98 -1.97 -28.54
C GLU A 185 -25.21 -1.31 -27.90
N PHE A 186 -25.04 -0.70 -26.71
CA PHE A 186 -26.10 0.08 -26.07
C PHE A 186 -26.45 1.36 -26.86
N SER A 187 -25.48 1.98 -27.55
CA SER A 187 -25.72 3.12 -28.43
C SER A 187 -26.38 2.75 -29.77
N LEU A 188 -26.27 1.49 -30.22
CA LEU A 188 -26.92 1.01 -31.44
C LEU A 188 -28.31 0.42 -31.20
N LEU A 189 -28.65 0.09 -29.95
CA LEU A 189 -29.98 -0.37 -29.54
C LEU A 189 -30.92 0.76 -29.11
N THR A 190 -30.45 2.02 -29.06
CA THR A 190 -31.35 3.18 -29.13
C THR A 190 -31.70 3.39 -30.60
N PRO A 191 -32.96 3.18 -31.04
CA PRO A 191 -33.35 3.55 -32.38
C PRO A 191 -33.09 5.04 -32.55
N ASP A 192 -32.36 5.39 -33.59
CA ASP A 192 -32.26 6.75 -34.11
C ASP A 192 -33.68 7.27 -34.40
N ASP A 193 -34.26 8.09 -33.53
CA ASP A 193 -35.40 8.93 -33.93
C ASP A 193 -34.85 10.06 -34.82
N PRO A 194 -35.21 10.11 -36.12
CA PRO A 194 -34.72 11.15 -37.01
C PRO A 194 -35.60 12.40 -36.92
N PHE A 195 -35.02 13.46 -36.34
CA PHE A 195 -35.21 14.89 -36.65
C PHE A 195 -36.55 15.61 -36.30
N PRO A 196 -36.49 16.95 -36.12
CA PRO A 196 -37.41 17.79 -35.36
C PRO A 196 -38.51 18.39 -36.24
N THR A 197 -39.54 18.99 -35.63
CA THR A 197 -40.17 20.28 -36.04
C THR A 197 -41.35 20.63 -35.11
N THR A 198 -41.43 21.92 -34.77
CA THR A 198 -42.62 22.75 -34.45
C THR A 198 -43.08 22.91 -32.99
N ALA A 199 -43.13 24.18 -32.62
CA ALA A 199 -43.75 24.79 -31.46
C ALA A 199 -45.25 24.51 -31.32
N THR A 200 -45.74 24.43 -30.08
CA THR A 200 -46.97 25.16 -29.69
C THR A 200 -46.99 25.44 -28.18
N VAL A 201 -47.44 26.65 -27.89
CA VAL A 201 -47.64 27.34 -26.60
C VAL A 201 -48.93 26.87 -25.90
N SER A 202 -49.10 27.22 -24.61
CA SER A 202 -50.33 27.24 -23.76
C SER A 202 -50.63 25.95 -22.97
N THR A 203 -51.02 25.86 -21.68
CA THR A 203 -51.35 26.73 -20.51
C THR A 203 -51.54 25.76 -19.28
N PRO A 204 -51.50 26.19 -18.00
CA PRO A 204 -51.41 25.26 -16.85
C PRO A 204 -52.78 24.88 -16.26
N GLN A 205 -52.92 23.64 -15.77
CA GLN A 205 -53.98 23.26 -14.82
C GLN A 205 -53.49 22.24 -13.78
N ASN A 206 -53.71 22.62 -12.51
CA ASN A 206 -53.67 21.79 -11.32
C ASN A 206 -54.88 20.86 -11.27
N GLU A 207 -54.70 19.61 -10.86
CA GLU A 207 -55.70 18.88 -10.07
C GLU A 207 -55.05 17.73 -9.29
N SER A 208 -55.42 17.61 -8.01
CA SER A 208 -54.97 16.59 -7.07
C SER A 208 -56.01 15.49 -6.96
N THR A 209 -55.63 14.20 -6.99
CA THR A 209 -56.07 13.18 -6.00
C THR A 209 -55.48 11.78 -6.26
N LYS A 210 -54.74 11.29 -5.25
CA LYS A 210 -54.67 9.93 -4.68
C LYS A 210 -54.71 8.70 -5.61
N SER A 211 -53.58 7.99 -5.69
CA SER A 211 -53.55 6.52 -5.56
C SER A 211 -52.30 6.08 -4.78
N VAL A 212 -52.52 5.17 -3.83
CA VAL A 212 -51.53 4.62 -2.90
C VAL A 212 -51.04 3.30 -3.47
N GLY A 213 -49.73 3.19 -3.67
CA GLY A 213 -49.02 1.92 -3.92
C GLY A 213 -47.60 2.04 -3.37
N PRO A 214 -46.99 0.97 -2.83
CA PRO A 214 -45.64 1.05 -2.30
C PRO A 214 -44.66 1.15 -3.47
N SER A 215 -44.23 2.36 -3.78
CA SER A 215 -43.16 2.60 -4.75
C SER A 215 -41.85 1.98 -4.24
N PRO A 216 -41.11 1.24 -5.08
CA PRO A 216 -39.71 0.94 -4.76
C PRO A 216 -38.96 2.28 -4.67
N ILE A 217 -38.12 2.39 -3.63
CA ILE A 217 -37.28 3.56 -3.36
C ILE A 217 -36.28 3.66 -4.52
N VAL A 218 -36.65 4.40 -5.56
CA VAL A 218 -35.73 4.84 -6.62
C VAL A 218 -35.02 6.08 -6.05
N PRO A 219 -33.70 6.05 -5.83
CA PRO A 219 -32.98 7.24 -5.40
C PRO A 219 -33.13 8.33 -6.45
N SER A 220 -33.58 9.49 -5.97
CA SER A 220 -33.85 10.70 -6.72
C SER A 220 -32.60 11.25 -7.42
N ASN A 221 -32.77 11.63 -8.69
CA ASN A 221 -31.96 12.58 -9.45
C ASN A 221 -30.45 12.58 -9.21
N THR A 222 -29.77 11.53 -9.64
CA THR A 222 -28.40 11.74 -10.15
C THR A 222 -28.54 12.24 -11.58
N GLN A 223 -28.37 13.56 -11.80
CA GLN A 223 -28.04 14.06 -13.13
C GLN A 223 -26.96 13.14 -13.69
N LYS A 224 -27.24 12.45 -14.79
CA LYS A 224 -26.31 11.56 -15.48
C LYS A 224 -25.16 12.43 -15.99
N LYS A 225 -24.20 12.74 -15.13
CA LYS A 225 -23.01 13.53 -15.43
C LYS A 225 -22.38 12.87 -16.67
N MET A 226 -22.22 13.63 -17.74
CA MET A 226 -21.75 13.09 -19.02
C MET A 226 -20.35 12.49 -18.80
N GLN A 227 -20.30 11.17 -18.67
CA GLN A 227 -19.07 10.45 -18.40
C GLN A 227 -18.18 10.55 -19.64
N ASN A 228 -16.91 10.88 -19.44
CA ASN A 228 -15.91 10.86 -20.50
C ASN A 228 -14.92 9.72 -20.23
N PRO A 229 -15.14 8.51 -20.80
CA PRO A 229 -14.29 7.35 -20.56
C PRO A 229 -12.84 7.60 -20.95
N VAL A 230 -12.57 8.38 -22.00
CA VAL A 230 -11.20 8.68 -22.43
C VAL A 230 -10.49 9.53 -21.36
N LEU A 231 -11.17 10.55 -20.84
CA LEU A 231 -10.61 11.41 -19.80
C LEU A 231 -10.31 10.61 -18.53
N GLY A 232 -11.23 9.73 -18.12
CA GLY A 232 -10.99 8.90 -16.96
C GLY A 232 -9.87 7.87 -17.18
N LEU A 233 -9.69 7.33 -18.38
CA LEU A 233 -8.55 6.45 -18.71
C LEU A 233 -7.22 7.19 -18.56
N VAL A 234 -7.16 8.44 -19.03
CA VAL A 234 -5.98 9.31 -18.85
C VAL A 234 -5.68 9.50 -17.36
N TYR A 235 -6.69 9.77 -16.53
CA TYR A 235 -6.50 9.88 -15.07
C TYR A 235 -5.96 8.59 -14.44
N VAL A 236 -6.45 7.41 -14.84
CA VAL A 236 -5.95 6.12 -14.34
C VAL A 236 -4.50 5.88 -14.75
N LEU A 237 -4.13 6.18 -16.00
CA LEU A 237 -2.76 5.98 -16.49
C LEU A 237 -1.76 6.88 -15.75
N ILE A 238 -2.10 8.17 -15.57
CA ILE A 238 -1.27 9.10 -14.79
C ILE A 238 -1.17 8.62 -13.33
N ALA A 239 -2.29 8.20 -12.73
CA ALA A 239 -2.29 7.65 -11.37
C ALA A 239 -1.42 6.40 -11.25
N CYS A 240 -1.42 5.50 -12.25
CA CYS A 240 -0.57 4.31 -12.26
C CYS A 240 0.92 4.68 -12.28
N PHE A 241 1.31 5.66 -13.09
CA PHE A 241 2.69 6.12 -13.18
C PHE A 241 3.16 6.75 -11.88
N LEU A 242 2.38 7.67 -11.33
CA LEU A 242 2.62 8.30 -10.03
C LEU A 242 2.71 7.28 -8.90
N SER A 243 1.82 6.28 -8.89
CA SER A 243 1.81 5.21 -7.88
C SER A 243 3.06 4.35 -7.92
N GLY A 244 3.52 3.97 -9.12
CA GLY A 244 4.75 3.21 -9.30
C GLY A 244 5.97 3.97 -8.79
N PHE A 245 6.09 5.25 -9.14
CA PHE A 245 7.19 6.10 -8.69
C PHE A 245 7.18 6.28 -7.16
N ALA A 246 6.06 6.75 -6.59
CA ALA A 246 5.97 7.02 -5.15
C ALA A 246 6.15 5.76 -4.31
N GLY A 247 5.62 4.61 -4.77
CA GLY A 247 5.80 3.31 -4.13
C GLY A 247 7.25 2.91 -3.99
N ILE A 248 7.99 2.96 -5.09
CA ILE A 248 9.41 2.58 -5.16
C ILE A 248 10.30 3.59 -4.44
N TYR A 249 10.01 4.88 -4.57
CA TYR A 249 10.73 5.94 -3.86
C TYR A 249 10.54 5.81 -2.34
N PHE A 250 9.32 5.56 -1.88
CA PHE A 250 9.02 5.34 -0.46
C PHE A 250 9.67 4.05 0.06
N GLU A 251 9.68 2.97 -0.72
CA GLU A 251 10.43 1.74 -0.39
C GLU A 251 11.92 2.01 -0.18
N LYS A 252 12.54 2.80 -1.07
CA LYS A 252 13.94 3.19 -0.94
C LYS A 252 14.21 3.98 0.35
N ILE A 253 13.32 4.90 0.73
CA ILE A 253 13.47 5.67 1.98
C ILE A 253 13.25 4.80 3.22
N LEU A 254 12.22 3.95 3.21
CA LEU A 254 11.88 3.08 4.34
C LEU A 254 12.94 2.01 4.60
N LYS A 255 13.52 1.43 3.55
CA LYS A 255 14.56 0.40 3.67
C LYS A 255 15.96 0.98 3.79
N GLY A 256 16.19 2.17 3.26
CA GLY A 256 17.48 2.88 3.37
C GLY A 256 17.72 3.61 4.69
N SER A 257 16.79 3.53 5.65
CA SER A 257 16.95 4.17 6.96
C SER A 257 16.43 3.29 8.10
N GLU A 258 17.05 3.42 9.28
CA GLU A 258 16.65 2.75 10.53
C GLU A 258 15.49 3.47 11.25
N VAL A 259 14.98 4.54 10.63
CA VAL A 259 13.87 5.32 11.19
C VAL A 259 12.62 4.45 11.31
N SER A 260 11.92 4.61 12.43
CA SER A 260 10.67 3.92 12.71
C SER A 260 9.64 4.13 11.60
N ILE A 261 8.93 3.05 11.24
CA ILE A 261 7.86 3.05 10.22
C ILE A 261 6.76 4.05 10.61
N TRP A 262 6.42 4.12 11.91
CA TRP A 262 5.43 5.03 12.43
C TRP A 262 5.86 6.49 12.28
N LEU A 263 7.14 6.77 12.51
CA LEU A 263 7.68 8.13 12.32
C LEU A 263 7.67 8.53 10.84
N ARG A 264 8.00 7.60 9.93
CA ARG A 264 7.86 7.85 8.48
C ARG A 264 6.41 8.11 8.07
N ASN A 265 5.45 7.40 8.66
CA ASN A 265 4.02 7.65 8.41
C ASN A 265 3.54 8.98 9.00
N ILE A 266 4.04 9.38 10.18
CA ILE A 266 3.80 10.72 10.74
C ILE A 266 4.31 11.78 9.75
N GLN A 267 5.58 11.68 9.30
CA GLN A 267 6.15 12.60 8.31
C GLN A 267 5.31 12.67 7.02
N LEU A 268 4.91 11.50 6.49
CA LEU A 268 4.09 11.41 5.27
C LEU A 268 2.72 12.08 5.45
N SER A 269 2.03 11.81 6.55
CA SER A 269 0.68 12.32 6.81
C SER A 269 0.71 13.82 7.17
N SER A 270 1.66 14.25 8.00
CA SER A 270 1.86 15.66 8.36
C SER A 270 2.15 16.54 7.14
N LEU A 271 2.88 16.03 6.15
CA LEU A 271 3.10 16.75 4.90
C LEU A 271 1.91 16.69 3.95
N SER A 272 1.14 15.59 3.94
CA SER A 272 -0.02 15.43 3.04
C SER A 272 -1.22 16.31 3.43
N ILE A 273 -1.45 16.53 4.74
CA ILE A 273 -2.61 17.28 5.25
C ILE A 273 -2.68 18.72 4.72
N PRO A 274 -1.62 19.54 4.80
CA PRO A 274 -1.65 20.91 4.26
C PRO A 274 -1.98 20.95 2.75
N PHE A 275 -1.39 20.03 1.96
CA PHE A 275 -1.71 19.93 0.55
C PHE A 275 -3.15 19.47 0.31
N GLY A 276 -3.69 18.57 1.15
CA GLY A 276 -5.08 18.13 1.09
C GLY A 276 -6.06 19.27 1.40
N ILE A 277 -5.77 20.08 2.42
CA ILE A 277 -6.56 21.27 2.76
C ILE A 277 -6.53 22.28 1.61
N LEU A 278 -5.34 22.59 1.08
CA LEU A 278 -5.19 23.49 -0.07
C LEU A 278 -5.98 22.98 -1.28
N PHE A 279 -5.93 21.67 -1.53
CA PHE A 279 -6.66 21.05 -2.61
C PHE A 279 -8.18 21.22 -2.47
N ILE A 280 -8.73 20.94 -1.29
CA ILE A 280 -10.15 21.13 -0.99
C ILE A 280 -10.51 22.61 -1.14
N ALA A 281 -9.69 23.53 -0.62
CA ALA A 281 -9.93 24.96 -0.75
C ALA A 281 -10.00 25.42 -2.21
N VAL A 282 -9.14 24.89 -3.09
CA VAL A 282 -9.10 25.26 -4.52
C VAL A 282 -10.22 24.61 -5.34
N LYS A 283 -10.60 23.36 -5.04
CA LYS A 283 -11.54 22.59 -5.89
C LYS A 283 -12.96 22.52 -5.37
N GLU A 284 -13.14 22.54 -4.07
CA GLU A 284 -14.41 22.30 -3.39
C GLU A 284 -14.71 23.41 -2.37
N GLY A 285 -13.91 24.49 -2.35
CA GLY A 285 -14.00 25.54 -1.33
C GLY A 285 -15.37 26.21 -1.29
N SER A 286 -16.00 26.44 -2.45
CA SER A 286 -17.34 27.03 -2.52
C SER A 286 -18.41 26.11 -1.93
N ASP A 287 -18.41 24.83 -2.32
CA ASP A 287 -19.35 23.82 -1.81
C ASP A 287 -19.16 23.57 -0.31
N VAL A 288 -17.90 23.53 0.15
CA VAL A 288 -17.54 23.32 1.56
C VAL A 288 -17.95 24.50 2.43
N LEU A 289 -17.84 25.73 1.91
CA LEU A 289 -18.24 26.93 2.64
C LEU A 289 -19.77 27.04 2.76
N GLU A 290 -20.50 26.61 1.74
CA GLU A 290 -21.97 26.66 1.71
C GLU A 290 -22.63 25.52 2.49
N LYS A 291 -22.17 24.28 2.30
CA LYS A 291 -22.82 23.07 2.84
C LYS A 291 -22.14 22.53 4.10
N GLY A 292 -20.92 22.98 4.37
CA GLY A 292 -20.07 22.49 5.45
C GLY A 292 -19.18 21.31 5.04
N VAL A 293 -18.05 21.17 5.73
CA VAL A 293 -17.02 20.13 5.48
C VAL A 293 -17.57 18.70 5.64
N LEU A 294 -18.53 18.51 6.55
CA LEU A 294 -19.11 17.20 6.88
C LEU A 294 -20.40 16.90 6.09
N HIS A 295 -20.72 17.71 5.08
CA HIS A 295 -21.88 17.44 4.24
C HIS A 295 -21.72 16.11 3.50
N GLY A 296 -22.72 15.24 3.58
CA GLY A 296 -22.68 13.90 2.98
C GLY A 296 -21.82 12.88 3.73
N PHE A 297 -21.38 13.16 4.97
CA PHE A 297 -20.74 12.16 5.83
C PHE A 297 -21.81 11.34 6.55
N ASP A 298 -22.04 10.13 6.05
CA ASP A 298 -22.81 9.09 6.73
C ASP A 298 -21.89 8.06 7.39
N SER A 299 -22.47 7.03 8.02
CA SER A 299 -21.71 5.96 8.65
C SER A 299 -20.85 5.17 7.65
N VAL A 300 -21.29 5.06 6.38
CA VAL A 300 -20.56 4.33 5.33
C VAL A 300 -19.29 5.09 4.93
N VAL A 301 -19.36 6.42 4.81
CA VAL A 301 -18.20 7.28 4.57
C VAL A 301 -17.20 7.16 5.71
N TRP A 302 -17.64 7.18 6.98
CA TRP A 302 -16.73 6.99 8.11
C TRP A 302 -16.06 5.61 8.13
N ILE A 303 -16.80 4.55 7.80
CA ILE A 303 -16.22 3.20 7.64
C ILE A 303 -15.18 3.20 6.52
N SER A 304 -15.46 3.86 5.39
CA SER A 304 -14.52 4.01 4.27
C SER A 304 -13.24 4.73 4.69
N VAL A 305 -13.37 5.85 5.43
CA VAL A 305 -12.24 6.62 5.98
C VAL A 305 -11.36 5.74 6.87
N LEU A 306 -11.96 5.02 7.82
CA LEU A 306 -11.22 4.14 8.74
C LEU A 306 -10.54 3.00 7.99
N LEU A 307 -11.25 2.37 7.05
CA LEU A 307 -10.74 1.27 6.25
C LEU A 307 -9.56 1.71 5.37
N GLN A 308 -9.64 2.90 4.79
CA GLN A 308 -8.56 3.46 3.95
C GLN A 308 -7.35 3.88 4.80
N ALA A 309 -7.59 4.37 6.02
CA ALA A 309 -6.52 4.69 6.95
C ALA A 309 -5.74 3.45 7.38
N ILE A 310 -6.45 2.38 7.76
CA ILE A 310 -5.84 1.08 8.07
C ILE A 310 -5.04 0.56 6.87
N GLY A 311 -5.62 0.64 5.66
CA GLY A 311 -4.92 0.24 4.43
C GLY A 311 -3.60 0.97 4.24
N GLY A 312 -3.59 2.29 4.39
CA GLY A 312 -2.37 3.10 4.28
C GLY A 312 -1.28 2.72 5.29
N LEU A 313 -1.66 2.45 6.54
CA LEU A 313 -0.72 2.03 7.59
C LEU A 313 -0.16 0.62 7.31
N VAL A 314 -1.03 -0.32 6.94
CA VAL A 314 -0.64 -1.69 6.60
C VAL A 314 0.28 -1.73 5.40
N VAL A 315 0.06 -0.87 4.39
CA VAL A 315 0.95 -0.75 3.23
C VAL A 315 2.38 -0.39 3.66
N ALA A 316 2.57 0.51 4.62
CA ALA A 316 3.90 0.85 5.11
C ALA A 316 4.59 -0.35 5.80
N VAL A 317 3.83 -1.13 6.58
CA VAL A 317 4.30 -2.38 7.21
C VAL A 317 4.69 -3.42 6.16
N VAL A 318 3.83 -3.64 5.15
CA VAL A 318 4.11 -4.56 4.03
C VAL A 318 5.36 -4.11 3.27
N ILE A 319 5.54 -2.82 3.00
CA ILE A 319 6.74 -2.33 2.31
C ILE A 319 8.00 -2.55 3.17
N LYS A 320 7.94 -2.39 4.50
CA LYS A 320 9.09 -2.59 5.38
C LYS A 320 9.49 -4.06 5.52
N TYR A 321 8.52 -4.94 5.79
CA TYR A 321 8.79 -6.36 6.11
C TYR A 321 8.66 -7.31 4.90
N ALA A 322 8.09 -6.82 3.80
CA ALA A 322 8.02 -7.50 2.52
C ALA A 322 8.61 -6.58 1.43
N ASP A 323 8.04 -6.63 0.22
CA ASP A 323 8.43 -5.79 -0.91
C ASP A 323 7.18 -5.24 -1.60
N ASN A 324 7.34 -4.18 -2.39
CA ASN A 324 6.26 -3.71 -3.26
C ASN A 324 5.76 -4.80 -4.24
N ILE A 325 6.57 -5.81 -4.52
CA ILE A 325 6.17 -6.98 -5.33
C ILE A 325 5.14 -7.83 -4.56
N LEU A 326 5.40 -8.16 -3.30
CA LEU A 326 4.46 -8.94 -2.48
C LEU A 326 3.19 -8.14 -2.18
N LYS A 327 3.29 -6.81 -2.06
CA LYS A 327 2.13 -5.91 -2.02
C LYS A 327 1.27 -6.05 -3.28
N ALA A 328 1.88 -6.08 -4.46
CA ALA A 328 1.18 -6.27 -5.73
C ALA A 328 0.47 -7.63 -5.78
N PHE A 329 1.13 -8.68 -5.30
CA PHE A 329 0.53 -10.02 -5.16
C PHE A 329 -0.71 -10.01 -4.26
N ALA A 330 -0.60 -9.47 -3.04
CA ALA A 330 -1.74 -9.31 -2.13
C ALA A 330 -2.89 -8.51 -2.77
N THR A 331 -2.56 -7.46 -3.53
CA THR A 331 -3.56 -6.68 -4.26
C THR A 331 -4.28 -7.52 -5.32
N SER A 332 -3.56 -8.37 -6.08
CA SER A 332 -4.21 -9.25 -7.07
C SER A 332 -5.16 -10.28 -6.44
N VAL A 333 -4.79 -10.86 -5.30
CA VAL A 333 -5.66 -11.77 -4.55
C VAL A 333 -6.90 -11.04 -4.05
N SER A 334 -6.75 -9.78 -3.60
CA SER A 334 -7.89 -8.98 -3.15
C SER A 334 -8.91 -8.69 -4.25
N ILE A 335 -8.49 -8.62 -5.52
CA ILE A 335 -9.42 -8.46 -6.66
C ILE A 335 -10.31 -9.69 -6.77
N VAL A 336 -9.75 -10.90 -6.69
CA VAL A 336 -10.53 -12.14 -6.73
C VAL A 336 -11.55 -12.17 -5.61
N VAL A 337 -11.10 -11.89 -4.37
CA VAL A 337 -11.96 -11.87 -3.19
C VAL A 337 -13.07 -10.84 -3.35
N ALA A 338 -12.75 -9.64 -3.84
CA ALA A 338 -13.73 -8.58 -4.08
C ALA A 338 -14.74 -8.95 -5.18
N THR A 339 -14.29 -9.61 -6.26
CA THR A 339 -15.18 -10.07 -7.33
C THR A 339 -16.14 -11.14 -6.81
N VAL A 340 -15.64 -12.15 -6.10
CA VAL A 340 -16.48 -13.20 -5.49
C VAL A 340 -17.47 -12.58 -4.50
N ALA A 341 -17.00 -11.67 -3.63
CA ALA A 341 -17.86 -10.98 -2.69
C ALA A 341 -18.92 -10.10 -3.40
N SER A 342 -18.58 -9.44 -4.52
CA SER A 342 -19.55 -8.66 -5.30
C SER A 342 -20.63 -9.55 -5.90
N ILE A 343 -20.29 -10.75 -6.39
CA ILE A 343 -21.29 -11.71 -6.90
C ILE A 343 -22.22 -12.17 -5.78
N LEU A 344 -21.65 -12.56 -4.62
CA LEU A 344 -22.42 -13.13 -3.50
C LEU A 344 -23.27 -12.08 -2.76
N LEU A 345 -22.75 -10.87 -2.56
CA LEU A 345 -23.41 -9.83 -1.76
C LEU A 345 -24.31 -8.92 -2.59
N LEU A 346 -23.95 -8.65 -3.85
CA LEU A 346 -24.61 -7.65 -4.69
C LEU A 346 -25.33 -8.26 -5.90
N GLY A 347 -25.22 -9.57 -6.13
CA GLY A 347 -25.87 -10.25 -7.25
C GLY A 347 -25.41 -9.74 -8.63
N THR A 348 -24.27 -9.03 -8.70
CA THR A 348 -23.75 -8.52 -9.97
C THR A 348 -23.24 -9.67 -10.82
N GLU A 349 -23.77 -9.83 -12.04
CA GLU A 349 -23.31 -10.82 -13.02
C GLU A 349 -22.14 -10.25 -13.83
N PRO A 350 -20.88 -10.61 -13.55
CA PRO A 350 -19.75 -10.12 -14.32
C PRO A 350 -19.74 -10.86 -15.66
N LYS A 351 -19.52 -10.13 -16.76
CA LYS A 351 -19.44 -10.74 -18.10
C LYS A 351 -18.24 -11.69 -18.21
N LEU A 352 -18.36 -12.72 -19.04
CA LEU A 352 -17.32 -13.75 -19.24
C LEU A 352 -15.94 -13.15 -19.60
N MET A 353 -15.93 -12.09 -20.41
CA MET A 353 -14.69 -11.39 -20.80
C MET A 353 -13.99 -10.67 -19.64
N PHE A 354 -14.75 -10.16 -18.66
CA PHE A 354 -14.18 -9.59 -17.44
C PHE A 354 -13.44 -10.67 -16.65
N PHE A 355 -14.03 -11.86 -16.51
CA PHE A 355 -13.36 -13.00 -15.88
C PHE A 355 -12.12 -13.44 -16.61
N LEU A 356 -12.15 -13.50 -17.95
CA LEU A 356 -10.99 -13.89 -18.75
C LEU A 356 -9.82 -12.90 -18.57
N GLY A 357 -10.11 -11.60 -18.61
CA GLY A 357 -9.09 -10.57 -18.44
C GLY A 357 -8.58 -10.46 -17.00
N ALA A 358 -9.47 -10.59 -16.00
CA ALA A 358 -9.10 -10.69 -14.60
C ALA A 358 -8.18 -11.89 -14.35
N THR A 359 -8.48 -13.05 -14.95
CA THR A 359 -7.65 -14.25 -14.88
C THR A 359 -6.25 -14.00 -15.43
N PHE A 360 -6.11 -13.34 -16.58
CA PHE A 360 -4.79 -12.98 -17.11
C PHE A 360 -4.03 -12.03 -16.20
N VAL A 361 -4.69 -11.02 -15.62
CA VAL A 361 -4.07 -10.11 -14.65
C VAL A 361 -3.59 -10.88 -13.42
N ILE A 362 -4.38 -11.81 -12.89
CA ILE A 362 -4.00 -12.63 -11.73
C ILE A 362 -2.82 -13.54 -12.07
N ILE A 363 -2.87 -14.25 -13.20
CA ILE A 363 -1.76 -15.11 -13.66
C ILE A 363 -0.49 -14.30 -13.81
N ALA A 364 -0.55 -13.12 -14.44
CA ALA A 364 0.59 -12.23 -14.58
C ALA A 364 1.19 -11.85 -13.22
N VAL A 365 0.36 -11.47 -12.24
CA VAL A 365 0.87 -11.06 -10.93
C VAL A 365 1.45 -12.23 -10.14
N VAL A 366 0.80 -13.39 -10.17
CA VAL A 366 1.32 -14.63 -9.55
C VAL A 366 2.65 -15.01 -10.20
N PHE A 367 2.71 -15.03 -11.53
CA PHE A 367 3.91 -15.40 -12.28
C PHE A 367 5.05 -14.41 -12.01
N TYR A 368 4.78 -13.10 -11.95
CA TYR A 368 5.76 -12.09 -11.57
C TYR A 368 6.24 -12.25 -10.11
N GLY A 369 5.35 -12.63 -9.20
CA GLY A 369 5.62 -12.79 -7.77
C GLY A 369 6.41 -14.06 -7.39
N VAL A 370 6.21 -15.17 -8.12
CA VAL A 370 6.89 -16.45 -7.89
C VAL A 370 8.38 -16.39 -8.22
N PHE A 371 8.80 -15.47 -9.10
CA PHE A 371 10.20 -15.24 -9.43
C PHE A 371 10.69 -13.90 -8.86
N PRO A 372 10.74 -13.71 -7.52
CA PRO A 372 11.16 -12.44 -6.94
C PRO A 372 12.63 -12.16 -7.26
N TYR A 373 12.97 -10.87 -7.38
CA TYR A 373 14.36 -10.45 -7.51
C TYR A 373 15.13 -10.86 -6.26
N ARG A 374 16.03 -11.84 -6.39
CA ARG A 374 17.03 -12.16 -5.36
C ARG A 374 18.24 -11.25 -5.56
N GLU A 375 18.39 -10.27 -4.69
CA GLU A 375 19.67 -9.59 -4.52
C GLU A 375 20.69 -10.64 -4.07
N LYS A 376 21.84 -10.72 -4.76
CA LYS A 376 22.89 -11.69 -4.40
C LYS A 376 23.42 -11.34 -2.99
N GLU A 377 22.95 -12.06 -1.97
CA GLU A 377 23.50 -12.05 -0.59
C GLU A 377 25.02 -12.35 -0.54
N GLY A 378 25.63 -12.76 -1.66
CA GLY A 378 27.05 -13.09 -1.78
C GLY A 378 28.02 -11.91 -1.60
N ILE A 379 27.65 -10.66 -1.85
CA ILE A 379 28.62 -9.54 -1.80
C ILE A 379 28.92 -9.11 -0.36
N ALA A 380 27.96 -9.24 0.56
CA ALA A 380 28.17 -8.93 1.98
C ALA A 380 28.98 -10.03 2.69
N ARG A 381 28.74 -11.32 2.35
CA ARG A 381 29.55 -12.43 2.88
C ARG A 381 30.98 -12.43 2.33
N GLU A 382 31.19 -12.03 1.08
CA GLU A 382 32.52 -11.94 0.50
C GLU A 382 33.34 -10.77 1.07
N LYS A 383 32.69 -9.62 1.34
CA LYS A 383 33.33 -8.48 2.03
C LYS A 383 33.58 -8.74 3.52
N GLY A 384 32.66 -9.40 4.22
CA GLY A 384 32.87 -9.81 5.62
C GLY A 384 33.89 -10.94 5.76
N GLY A 385 33.91 -11.90 4.83
CA GLY A 385 34.89 -12.98 4.78
C GLY A 385 36.30 -12.50 4.44
N LYS A 386 36.44 -11.52 3.52
CA LYS A 386 37.74 -10.89 3.22
C LYS A 386 38.25 -10.07 4.40
N ARG A 387 37.40 -9.28 5.07
CA ARG A 387 37.78 -8.50 6.26
C ARG A 387 38.24 -9.38 7.42
N ASN A 388 37.54 -10.48 7.69
CA ASN A 388 37.93 -11.42 8.74
C ASN A 388 39.20 -12.22 8.37
N SER A 389 39.45 -12.46 7.09
CA SER A 389 40.69 -13.12 6.63
C SER A 389 41.91 -12.19 6.69
N GLU A 390 41.72 -10.91 6.39
CA GLU A 390 42.75 -9.87 6.53
C GLU A 390 43.09 -9.60 8.00
N GLU A 391 42.08 -9.50 8.89
CA GLU A 391 42.32 -9.38 10.34
C GLU A 391 43.00 -10.62 10.93
N MET A 392 42.63 -11.83 10.49
CA MET A 392 43.30 -13.06 10.91
C MET A 392 44.76 -13.12 10.42
N GLN A 393 45.06 -12.66 9.20
CA GLN A 393 46.45 -12.60 8.70
C GLN A 393 47.31 -11.57 9.44
N VAL A 394 46.73 -10.42 9.85
CA VAL A 394 47.45 -9.42 10.67
C VAL A 394 47.72 -9.95 12.07
N ILE A 395 46.79 -10.69 12.68
CA ILE A 395 46.97 -11.30 14.01
C ILE A 395 48.01 -12.44 13.96
N VAL A 396 48.02 -13.26 12.90
CA VAL A 396 49.02 -14.32 12.72
C VAL A 396 50.41 -13.76 12.39
N SER A 397 50.50 -12.64 11.66
CA SER A 397 51.77 -11.98 11.36
C SER A 397 52.33 -11.17 12.53
N SER A 398 51.51 -10.84 13.55
CA SER A 398 51.92 -10.09 14.74
C SER A 398 52.20 -10.98 15.97
N GLY A 399 52.19 -12.31 15.81
CA GLY A 399 52.43 -13.30 16.87
C GLY A 399 53.90 -13.40 17.31
N GLY A 400 54.45 -12.33 17.87
CA GLY A 400 55.61 -12.40 18.78
C GLY A 400 55.13 -12.65 20.21
N ALA A 401 55.67 -13.69 20.85
CA ALA A 401 55.24 -14.23 22.15
C ALA A 401 55.11 -13.18 23.28
N PRO A 402 54.18 -13.38 24.26
CA PRO A 402 54.09 -12.50 25.42
C PRO A 402 55.23 -12.78 26.40
N GLU A 403 56.10 -11.78 26.58
CA GLU A 403 57.19 -11.77 27.55
C GLU A 403 56.64 -11.67 28.99
N LYS A 404 56.96 -12.67 29.81
CA LYS A 404 56.66 -12.70 31.25
C LYS A 404 57.49 -11.64 32.00
N GLN A 405 56.88 -10.52 32.40
CA GLN A 405 57.47 -9.68 33.45
C GLN A 405 57.04 -10.14 34.85
N ARG A 406 57.96 -10.87 35.49
CA ARG A 406 58.01 -11.15 36.92
C ARG A 406 58.66 -9.94 37.61
N LYS A 407 57.90 -9.09 38.30
CA LYS A 407 58.46 -8.09 39.23
C LYS A 407 58.32 -8.60 40.67
N GLY A 408 59.48 -8.89 41.26
CA GLY A 408 59.66 -9.27 42.65
C GLY A 408 59.48 -8.09 43.61
N ARG A 409 59.21 -8.47 44.85
CA ARG A 409 59.02 -7.67 46.05
C ARG A 409 60.34 -7.64 46.81
N THR A 410 60.92 -6.47 47.10
CA THR A 410 61.83 -6.29 48.24
C THR A 410 61.91 -4.82 48.68
N THR A 411 61.60 -4.64 49.96
CA THR A 411 62.03 -3.62 50.94
C THR A 411 63.18 -2.68 50.56
N GLN A 412 62.99 -1.37 50.80
CA GLN A 412 63.43 -0.67 52.02
C GLN A 412 62.69 0.66 52.16
#